data_AF-A0A953C202-F1
#
_entry.id   AF-A0A953C202-F1
#
_cell.length_a   1.000
_cell.length_b   1.000
_cell.length_c   1.000
_cell.angle_alpha   90.00
_cell.angle_beta   90.00
_cell.angle_gamma   90.00
#
_symmetry.space_group_name_H-M   'P 1'
#
loop_
_entity.id
_entity.type
_entity.pdbx_description
1 polymer ?
#
loop_
_entity_poly.entity_id
_entity_poly.type
_entity_poly.pdbx_seq_one_letter_code
_entity_poly.pdbx_strand_id
1 'polypeptide(L)'
;MRTPVFTAIFAIALAAGAYAQDAPKRPETPAPAATAAFEARESWCQIYTTWFVGVAPAARPEPADVRPNHRLEVEFNSCKLDPQAYERETRAETPRSALEG
;
A
#
# COMPACT_ATOMS: atom_id res chain seq x y z
N MET A 1 -51.50 38.80 15.33
CA MET A 1 -51.51 37.64 14.42
C MET A 1 -50.27 37.68 13.54
N ARG A 2 -49.49 36.58 13.57
CA ARG A 2 -48.53 36.07 12.56
C ARG A 2 -47.29 36.90 12.19
N THR A 3 -46.18 36.58 12.84
CA THR A 3 -44.81 36.67 12.30
C THR A 3 -44.46 35.33 11.64
N PRO A 4 -43.96 35.28 10.39
CA PRO A 4 -43.33 34.07 9.87
C PRO A 4 -41.82 34.14 10.13
N VAL A 5 -41.31 33.24 10.96
CA VAL A 5 -39.87 32.96 11.07
C VAL A 5 -39.53 31.97 9.96
N PHE A 6 -38.78 32.42 8.95
CA PHE A 6 -38.21 31.54 7.94
C PHE A 6 -37.01 30.82 8.54
N THR A 7 -37.18 29.53 8.86
CA THR A 7 -36.08 28.66 9.27
C THR A 7 -35.41 28.12 8.01
N ALA A 8 -34.24 28.67 7.66
CA ALA A 8 -33.39 28.13 6.60
C ALA A 8 -32.66 26.89 7.15
N ILE A 9 -33.15 25.70 6.78
CA ILE A 9 -32.44 24.44 7.02
C ILE A 9 -31.35 24.33 5.97
N PHE A 10 -30.12 24.65 6.35
CA PHE A 10 -28.92 24.46 5.53
C PHE A 10 -28.58 22.96 5.53
N ALA A 11 -29.10 22.22 4.55
CA ALA A 11 -28.75 20.83 4.33
C ALA A 11 -27.32 20.77 3.76
N ILE A 12 -26.33 20.54 4.63
CA ILE A 12 -24.96 20.23 4.20
C ILE A 12 -25.00 18.80 3.64
N ALA A 13 -25.10 18.70 2.33
CA ALA A 13 -24.86 17.46 1.61
C ALA A 13 -23.39 17.09 1.79
N LEU A 14 -23.12 16.18 2.73
CA LEU A 14 -21.85 15.46 2.79
C LEU A 14 -21.77 14.57 1.55
N ALA A 15 -21.23 15.11 0.47
CA ALA A 15 -20.68 14.31 -0.61
C ALA A 15 -19.53 13.50 0.00
N ALA A 16 -19.82 12.27 0.40
CA ALA A 16 -18.82 11.26 0.64
C ALA A 16 -18.12 11.04 -0.70
N GLY A 17 -17.04 11.79 -0.93
CA GLY A 17 -16.08 11.49 -1.97
C GLY A 17 -15.54 10.11 -1.67
N ALA A 18 -16.13 9.09 -2.29
CA ALA A 18 -15.50 7.80 -2.43
C ALA A 18 -14.27 8.03 -3.31
N TYR A 19 -13.13 8.32 -2.68
CA TYR A 19 -11.85 8.18 -3.35
C TYR A 19 -11.73 6.70 -3.71
N ALA A 20 -12.06 6.37 -4.96
CA ALA A 20 -11.56 5.15 -5.57
C ALA A 20 -10.03 5.30 -5.57
N GLN A 21 -9.41 4.81 -4.50
CA GLN A 21 -7.96 4.62 -4.46
C GLN A 21 -7.72 3.54 -5.51
N ASP A 22 -7.15 3.92 -6.66
CA ASP A 22 -6.63 2.93 -7.61
C ASP A 22 -5.76 1.97 -6.80
N ALA A 23 -6.07 0.68 -6.87
CA ALA A 23 -5.27 -0.32 -6.19
C ALA A 23 -3.81 -0.13 -6.63
N PRO A 24 -2.84 -0.13 -5.69
CA PRO A 24 -1.46 0.08 -6.06
C PRO A 24 -1.08 -0.95 -7.14
N LYS A 25 -0.56 -0.46 -8.27
CA LYS A 25 -0.16 -1.30 -9.39
C LYS A 25 1.18 -1.96 -9.09
N ARG A 26 1.31 -3.21 -9.51
CA ARG A 26 2.58 -3.94 -9.44
C ARG A 26 3.66 -3.21 -10.26
N PRO A 27 4.89 -3.08 -9.74
CA PRO A 27 6.01 -2.61 -10.55
C PRO A 27 6.29 -3.56 -11.73
N GLU A 28 6.41 -2.98 -12.92
CA GLU A 28 6.74 -3.70 -14.16
C GLU A 28 8.26 -3.84 -14.37
N THR A 29 9.05 -2.99 -13.72
CA THR A 29 10.50 -3.04 -13.80
C THR A 29 11.03 -4.30 -13.11
N PRO A 30 11.95 -5.04 -13.75
CA PRO A 30 12.48 -6.26 -13.17
C PRO A 30 13.29 -5.97 -11.90
N ALA A 31 13.23 -6.89 -10.94
CA ALA A 31 14.03 -6.79 -9.72
C ALA A 31 15.54 -6.74 -10.06
N PRO A 32 16.28 -5.75 -9.55
CA PRO A 32 17.72 -5.68 -9.73
C PRO A 32 18.41 -6.83 -8.99
N ALA A 33 19.56 -7.27 -9.50
CA ALA A 33 20.35 -8.31 -8.86
C ALA A 33 20.85 -7.85 -7.47
N ALA A 34 21.09 -8.81 -6.56
CA ALA A 34 21.67 -8.53 -5.24
C ALA A 34 23.02 -7.79 -5.30
N THR A 35 23.77 -7.98 -6.38
CA THR A 35 25.07 -7.33 -6.64
C THR A 35 24.95 -5.95 -7.29
N ALA A 36 23.75 -5.49 -7.62
CA ALA A 36 23.54 -4.15 -8.17
C ALA A 36 23.85 -3.05 -7.14
N ALA A 37 24.06 -1.83 -7.64
CA ALA A 37 24.25 -0.64 -6.81
C ALA A 37 23.14 -0.53 -5.74
N PHE A 38 23.52 -0.10 -4.54
CA PHE A 38 22.59 -0.04 -3.41
C PHE A 38 21.37 0.82 -3.72
N GLU A 39 21.57 1.96 -4.37
CA GLU A 39 20.52 2.92 -4.74
C GLU A 39 19.52 2.32 -5.74
N ALA A 40 19.99 1.46 -6.65
CA ALA A 40 19.11 0.76 -7.59
C ALA A 40 18.25 -0.28 -6.86
N ARG A 41 18.83 -1.02 -5.91
CA ARG A 41 18.09 -1.96 -5.06
C ARG A 41 17.09 -1.22 -4.16
N GLU A 42 17.53 -0.14 -3.53
CA GLU A 42 16.73 0.66 -2.60
C GLU A 42 15.51 1.28 -3.29
N SER A 43 15.71 1.96 -4.41
CA SER A 43 14.63 2.59 -5.16
C SER A 43 13.61 1.59 -5.67
N TRP A 44 14.06 0.44 -6.20
CA TRP A 44 13.16 -0.61 -6.65
C TRP A 44 12.37 -1.22 -5.48
N CYS A 45 13.06 -1.54 -4.37
CA CYS A 45 12.42 -2.11 -3.19
C CYS A 45 11.40 -1.17 -2.57
N GLN A 46 11.64 0.14 -2.56
CA GLN A 46 10.70 1.11 -2.02
C GLN A 46 9.33 1.03 -2.73
N ILE A 47 9.34 0.95 -4.06
CA ILE A 47 8.12 0.86 -4.86
C ILE A 47 7.48 -0.51 -4.65
N TYR A 48 8.28 -1.58 -4.74
CA TYR A 48 7.76 -2.95 -4.68
C TYR A 48 7.16 -3.31 -3.32
N THR A 49 7.81 -2.95 -2.21
CA THR A 49 7.29 -3.29 -0.88
C THR A 49 6.09 -2.44 -0.50
N THR A 50 6.02 -1.19 -0.97
CA THR A 50 4.81 -0.35 -0.82
C THR A 50 3.62 -1.01 -1.50
N TRP A 51 3.80 -1.48 -2.74
CA TRP A 51 2.79 -2.25 -3.45
C TRP A 51 2.42 -3.54 -2.70
N PHE A 52 3.42 -4.36 -2.36
CA PHE A 52 3.23 -5.66 -1.72
C PHE A 52 2.47 -5.56 -0.39
N VAL A 53 2.86 -4.63 0.50
CA VAL A 53 2.18 -4.43 1.79
C VAL A 53 0.72 -4.00 1.60
N GLY A 54 0.42 -3.27 0.52
CA GLY A 54 -0.94 -2.86 0.18
C GLY A 54 -1.85 -3.99 -0.33
N VAL A 55 -1.29 -5.01 -0.97
CA VAL A 55 -2.09 -6.10 -1.60
C VAL A 55 -2.01 -7.43 -0.86
N ALA A 56 -0.93 -7.68 -0.13
CA ALA A 56 -0.74 -8.93 0.59
C ALA A 56 -1.36 -8.85 1.99
N PRO A 57 -2.22 -9.81 2.37
CA PRO A 57 -2.84 -9.82 3.68
C PRO A 57 -1.77 -9.93 4.78
N ALA A 58 -1.95 -9.21 5.88
CA ALA A 58 -1.12 -9.42 7.05
C ALA A 58 -1.37 -10.84 7.58
N ALA A 59 -0.32 -11.64 7.74
CA ALA A 59 -0.45 -13.04 8.19
C ALA A 59 -1.06 -13.14 9.61
N ARG A 60 -0.92 -12.10 10.43
CA ARG A 60 -1.47 -11.98 11.78
C ARG A 60 -1.82 -10.52 12.07
N PRO A 61 -2.79 -10.25 12.96
CA PRO A 61 -2.95 -8.92 13.51
C PRO A 61 -1.66 -8.50 14.22
N GLU A 62 -1.16 -7.32 13.89
CA GLU A 62 0.01 -6.77 14.57
C GLU A 62 -0.32 -6.51 16.04
N PRO A 63 0.60 -6.81 16.97
CA PRO A 63 0.48 -6.41 18.36
C PRO A 63 0.26 -4.89 18.51
N ALA A 64 -0.50 -4.46 19.53
CA ALA A 64 -0.90 -3.06 19.70
C ALA A 64 0.28 -2.10 19.96
N ASP A 65 1.44 -2.62 20.34
CA ASP A 65 2.70 -1.89 20.55
C ASP A 65 3.55 -1.75 19.27
N VAL A 66 3.12 -2.34 18.15
CA VAL A 66 3.79 -2.21 16.86
C VAL A 66 3.33 -0.93 16.14
N ARG A 67 4.29 -0.18 15.60
CA ARG A 67 4.01 1.04 14.85
C ARG A 67 3.35 0.71 13.50
N PRO A 68 2.43 1.54 12.98
CA PRO A 68 1.71 1.26 11.73
C PRO A 68 2.58 0.99 10.50
N ASN A 69 3.80 1.51 10.48
CA ASN A 69 4.75 1.42 9.39
C ASN A 69 5.81 0.31 9.58
N HIS A 70 5.73 -0.47 10.66
CA HIS A 70 6.71 -1.49 10.99
C HIS A 70 6.82 -2.58 9.94
N ARG A 71 5.69 -3.14 9.47
CA ARG A 71 5.69 -4.13 8.38
C ARG A 71 6.44 -3.61 7.16
N LEU A 72 6.13 -2.39 6.71
CA LEU A 72 6.79 -1.80 5.54
C LEU A 72 8.31 -1.68 5.75
N GLU A 73 8.76 -1.29 6.93
CA GLU A 73 10.19 -1.19 7.26
C GLU A 73 10.88 -2.56 7.21
N VAL A 74 10.23 -3.61 7.73
CA VAL A 74 10.75 -4.99 7.70
C VAL A 74 10.84 -5.50 6.26
N GLU A 75 9.77 -5.36 5.49
CA GLU A 75 9.73 -5.80 4.09
C GLU A 75 10.76 -5.04 3.24
N PHE A 76 10.84 -3.72 3.42
CA PHE A 76 11.80 -2.89 2.71
C PHE A 76 13.25 -3.27 2.99
N ASN A 77 13.60 -3.53 4.25
CA ASN A 77 14.95 -3.96 4.60
C ASN A 77 15.27 -5.37 4.11
N SER A 78 14.29 -6.28 4.12
CA SER A 78 14.45 -7.64 3.59
C SER A 78 14.67 -7.63 2.09
N CYS A 79 13.84 -6.88 1.36
CA CYS A 79 13.95 -6.73 -0.10
C CYS A 79 15.33 -6.26 -0.55
N LYS A 80 15.93 -5.29 0.16
CA LYS A 80 17.24 -4.73 -0.23
C LYS A 80 18.36 -5.76 -0.23
N LEU A 81 18.26 -6.85 0.54
CA LEU A 81 19.30 -7.88 0.62
C LEU A 81 19.43 -8.63 -0.71
N ASP A 82 18.31 -9.09 -1.25
CA ASP A 82 18.22 -9.75 -2.56
C ASP A 82 16.82 -9.49 -3.17
N PRO A 83 16.68 -8.46 -4.01
CA PRO A 83 15.39 -8.11 -4.59
C PRO A 83 14.80 -9.21 -5.46
N GLN A 84 15.62 -10.03 -6.12
CA GLN A 84 15.16 -11.11 -7.00
C GLN A 84 14.63 -12.30 -6.20
N ALA A 85 15.31 -12.65 -5.11
CA ALA A 85 14.80 -13.66 -4.17
C ALA A 85 13.50 -13.19 -3.52
N TYR A 86 13.50 -11.95 -3.03
CA TYR A 86 12.33 -11.34 -2.40
C TYR A 86 11.12 -11.34 -3.34
N GLU A 87 11.28 -10.86 -4.59
CA GLU A 87 10.19 -10.84 -5.59
C GLU A 87 9.62 -12.24 -5.84
N ARG A 88 10.48 -13.26 -5.92
CA ARG A 88 10.04 -14.65 -6.11
C ARG A 88 9.23 -15.16 -4.94
N GLU A 89 9.65 -14.87 -3.72
CA GLU A 89 9.00 -15.31 -2.49
C GLU A 89 7.63 -14.63 -2.33
N THR A 90 7.58 -13.31 -2.47
CA THR A 90 6.34 -12.53 -2.29
C THR A 90 5.33 -12.74 -3.41
N ARG A 91 5.76 -13.13 -4.62
CA ARG A 91 4.83 -13.55 -5.69
C ARG A 91 3.98 -14.74 -5.27
N ALA A 92 4.47 -15.64 -4.42
CA ALA A 92 3.70 -16.79 -3.93
C ALA A 92 2.66 -16.39 -2.89
N GLU A 93 2.90 -15.30 -2.16
CA GLU A 93 2.02 -14.78 -1.10
C GLU A 93 0.99 -13.78 -1.62
N THR A 94 1.23 -13.23 -2.81
CA THR A 94 0.36 -12.22 -3.43
C THR A 94 -0.89 -12.89 -4.03
N PRO A 95 -2.12 -12.39 -3.74
CA PRO A 95 -3.33 -12.89 -4.37
C PRO A 95 -3.25 -12.82 -5.90
N ARG A 96 -3.75 -13.84 -6.59
CA ARG A 96 -3.70 -13.90 -8.06
C ARG A 96 -4.27 -12.65 -8.74
N SER A 97 -5.36 -12.09 -8.21
CA SER A 97 -5.98 -10.86 -8.72
C SER A 97 -5.07 -9.64 -8.67
N ALA A 98 -4.13 -9.58 -7.72
CA ALA A 98 -3.16 -8.50 -7.61
C ALA A 98 -1.94 -8.68 -8.54
N LEU A 99 -1.74 -9.89 -9.09
CA LEU A 99 -0.69 -10.16 -10.08
C LEU A 99 -1.10 -9.81 -11.52
N GLU A 100 -2.41 -9.71 -11.78
CA GLU A 100 -3.01 -9.50 -13.11
C GLU A 100 -3.42 -8.03 -13.36
N GLY A 101 -3.25 -7.15 -12.36
CA GLY A 101 -3.60 -5.72 -12.42
C GLY A 101 -2.48 -4.78 -12.86
#